data_AF-A0A6G8IN42-F1
#
_entry.id   AF-A0A6G8IN42-F1
#
_cell.length_a   1.000
_cell.length_b   1.000
_cell.length_c   1.000
_cell.angle_alpha   90.00
_cell.angle_beta   90.00
_cell.angle_gamma   90.00
#
_symmetry.space_group_name_H-M   'P 1'
#
loop_
_entity.id
_entity.type
_entity.pdbx_description
1 polymer ?
#
loop_
_entity_poly.entity_id
_entity_poly.type
_entity_poly.pdbx_seq_one_letter_code
_entity_poly.pdbx_strand_id
1 'polypeptide(L)'
;MIDLGISKLALIGAVALVVIGPEKLPRVARTVGTLLGKAQRYVADVKAEVNRSMELEELKKMKDSVESAARDVQTSVESGASDFEKSWSEATAGLNEPLREPGEADAYGQPVFPVYKHPKKNFRLKQKAVPQWFKSRAGIRTRTQSGAARVARFRPRPSSKS
;
A
#
# COMPACT_ATOMS: atom_id res chain seq x y z
N MET A 1 -27.38 -5.13 -6.15
CA MET A 1 -27.83 -5.77 -4.89
C MET A 1 -26.70 -6.67 -4.47
N ILE A 2 -26.10 -6.48 -3.29
CA ILE A 2 -25.08 -7.42 -2.82
C ILE A 2 -25.81 -8.69 -2.40
N ASP A 3 -25.95 -9.62 -3.35
CA ASP A 3 -26.52 -10.94 -3.10
C ASP A 3 -25.47 -11.78 -2.33
N LEU A 4 -25.17 -11.38 -1.09
CA LEU A 4 -24.38 -12.15 -0.13
C LEU A 4 -25.32 -13.09 0.61
N GLY A 5 -25.82 -14.11 -0.10
CA GLY A 5 -26.51 -15.22 0.54
C GLY A 5 -25.57 -15.98 1.49
N ILE A 6 -26.16 -16.67 2.47
CA ILE A 6 -25.44 -17.50 3.45
C ILE A 6 -24.47 -18.47 2.73
N SER A 7 -24.88 -19.01 1.58
CA SER A 7 -24.08 -19.92 0.76
C SER A 7 -22.77 -19.31 0.24
N LYS A 8 -22.79 -18.04 -0.18
CA LYS A 8 -21.58 -17.37 -0.70
C LYS A 8 -20.61 -17.01 0.42
N LEU A 9 -21.13 -16.60 1.59
CA LEU A 9 -20.31 -16.41 2.79
C LEU A 9 -19.67 -17.73 3.25
N ALA A 10 -20.41 -18.83 3.20
CA ALA A 10 -19.86 -20.16 3.51
C ALA A 10 -18.74 -20.57 2.54
N LEU A 11 -18.90 -20.32 1.23
CA LEU A 11 -17.86 -20.60 0.23
C LEU A 11 -16.58 -19.78 0.48
N ILE A 12 -16.71 -18.47 0.71
CA ILE A 12 -15.56 -17.60 1.01
C ILE A 12 -14.88 -18.04 2.32
N GLY A 13 -15.68 -18.40 3.33
CA GLY A 13 -15.17 -18.96 4.59
C GLY A 13 -14.39 -20.25 4.39
N ALA A 14 -14.90 -21.17 3.56
CA ALA A 14 -14.22 -22.41 3.22
C ALA A 14 -12.88 -22.17 2.51
N VAL A 15 -12.85 -21.29 1.50
CA VAL A 15 -11.60 -20.90 0.80
C VAL A 15 -10.61 -20.26 1.78
N ALA A 16 -11.07 -19.36 2.64
CA ALA A 16 -10.23 -18.72 3.65
C ALA A 16 -9.64 -19.75 4.65
N LEU A 17 -10.41 -20.76 5.05
CA LEU A 17 -9.93 -21.85 5.91
C LEU A 17 -8.83 -22.66 5.24
N VAL A 18 -8.95 -22.96 3.95
CA VAL A 18 -7.92 -23.72 3.21
C VAL A 18 -6.64 -22.91 3.05
N VAL A 19 -6.75 -21.64 2.67
CA VAL A 19 -5.58 -20.80 2.34
C VAL A 19 -4.85 -20.29 3.59
N ILE A 20 -5.60 -19.78 4.57
CA ILE A 20 -5.04 -19.18 5.79
C ILE A 20 -4.81 -20.24 6.87
N GLY A 21 -5.64 -21.29 6.88
CA GLY A 21 -5.69 -22.31 7.93
C GLY A 21 -6.66 -21.95 9.07
N PRO A 22 -7.36 -22.93 9.65
CA PRO A 22 -8.34 -22.72 10.73
C PRO A 22 -7.74 -22.09 12.00
N GLU A 23 -6.46 -22.34 12.26
CA GLU A 23 -5.76 -21.85 13.45
C GLU A 23 -5.47 -20.34 13.39
N LYS A 24 -5.28 -19.80 12.16
CA LYS A 24 -4.85 -18.41 11.94
C LYS A 24 -6.01 -17.48 11.60
N LEU A 25 -7.08 -18.00 11.01
CA LEU A 25 -8.30 -17.25 10.67
C LEU A 25 -8.90 -16.43 11.83
N PRO A 26 -9.06 -16.95 13.07
CA PRO A 26 -9.63 -16.17 14.17
C PRO A 26 -8.75 -14.97 14.55
N ARG A 27 -7.42 -15.08 14.37
CA ARG A 27 -6.50 -13.97 14.63
C ARG A 27 -6.63 -12.87 13.58
N VAL A 28 -6.79 -13.24 12.30
CA VAL A 28 -7.03 -12.29 11.20
C VAL A 28 -8.38 -11.59 11.37
N ALA A 29 -9.45 -12.35 11.63
CA ALA A 29 -10.79 -11.81 11.84
C ALA A 29 -10.83 -10.78 12.98
N ARG A 30 -10.16 -11.06 14.10
CA ARG A 30 -10.01 -10.10 15.21
C ARG A 30 -9.26 -8.84 14.79
N THR A 31 -8.17 -8.99 14.03
CA THR A 31 -7.36 -7.85 13.58
C THR A 31 -8.17 -6.96 12.63
N VAL A 32 -8.75 -7.54 11.59
CA VAL A 32 -9.61 -6.83 10.63
C VAL A 32 -10.79 -6.18 11.34
N GLY A 33 -11.47 -6.90 12.23
CA GLY A 33 -12.57 -6.37 13.03
C GLY A 33 -12.19 -5.17 13.89
N THR A 34 -11.03 -5.22 14.56
CA THR A 34 -10.56 -4.08 15.37
C THR A 34 -10.20 -2.86 14.51
N LEU A 35 -9.63 -3.06 13.32
CA LEU A 35 -9.30 -1.99 12.39
C LEU A 35 -10.56 -1.35 11.82
N LEU A 36 -11.51 -2.18 11.38
CA LEU A 36 -12.80 -1.72 10.85
C LEU A 36 -13.58 -0.93 11.91
N GLY A 37 -13.63 -1.44 13.15
CA GLY A 37 -14.30 -0.76 14.26
C GLY A 37 -13.67 0.58 14.62
N LYS A 38 -12.33 0.68 14.58
CA LYS A 38 -11.62 1.95 14.76
C LYS A 38 -11.91 2.95 13.63
N ALA A 39 -11.90 2.48 12.38
CA ALA A 39 -12.22 3.30 11.22
C ALA A 39 -13.66 3.82 11.29
N GLN A 40 -14.62 2.98 11.66
CA GLN A 40 -16.02 3.37 11.82
C GLN A 40 -16.19 4.46 12.90
N ARG A 41 -15.50 4.33 14.04
CA ARG A 41 -15.47 5.38 15.08
C ARG A 41 -14.89 6.69 14.56
N TYR A 42 -13.75 6.63 13.90
CA TYR A 42 -13.10 7.83 13.34
C TYR A 42 -14.00 8.54 12.33
N VAL A 43 -14.67 7.79 11.45
CA VAL A 43 -15.64 8.35 10.50
C VAL A 43 -16.83 8.97 11.23
N ALA A 44 -17.31 8.36 12.32
CA ALA A 44 -18.40 8.93 13.13
C ALA A 44 -17.98 10.25 13.80
N ASP A 45 -16.77 10.33 14.34
CA ASP A 45 -16.22 11.53 14.97
C ASP A 45 -16.01 12.66 13.95
N VAL A 46 -15.43 12.35 12.79
CA VAL A 46 -15.28 13.32 11.69
C VAL A 46 -16.64 13.78 11.16
N LYS A 47 -17.60 12.87 11.02
CA LYS A 47 -18.97 13.23 10.62
C LYS A 47 -19.63 14.15 11.65
N ALA A 48 -19.39 13.93 12.95
CA ALA A 48 -19.94 14.76 14.01
C ALA A 48 -19.30 16.17 14.03
N GLU A 49 -17.99 16.28 13.83
CA GLU A 49 -17.29 17.56 13.71
C GLU A 49 -17.74 18.33 12.46
N VAL A 50 -17.75 17.66 11.30
CA VAL A 50 -18.16 18.22 10.01
C VAL A 50 -19.62 18.66 10.01
N ASN A 51 -20.54 17.87 10.58
CA ASN A 51 -21.95 18.23 10.71
C ASN A 51 -22.18 19.42 11.67
N ARG A 52 -21.19 19.74 12.52
CA ARG A 52 -21.25 20.86 13.47
C ARG A 52 -20.65 22.14 12.89
N SER A 53 -19.82 22.04 11.87
CA SER A 53 -19.08 23.17 11.29
C SER A 53 -19.42 23.52 9.82
N MET A 54 -20.20 22.70 9.10
CA MET A 54 -20.51 22.92 7.67
C MET A 54 -22.03 23.01 7.40
N GLU A 55 -22.43 24.01 6.61
CA GLU A 55 -23.80 24.17 6.10
C GLU A 55 -24.13 23.07 5.07
N LEU A 56 -25.41 22.65 5.00
CA LEU A 56 -25.94 21.45 4.32
C LEU A 56 -25.58 21.29 2.81
N GLU A 57 -24.97 22.28 2.18
CA GLU A 57 -24.71 22.35 0.74
C GLU A 57 -23.43 21.60 0.31
N GLU A 58 -22.37 21.60 1.13
CA GLU A 58 -21.13 20.85 0.83
C GLU A 58 -21.26 19.34 1.12
N LEU A 59 -22.06 18.97 2.12
CA LEU A 59 -22.41 17.57 2.41
C LEU A 59 -23.14 16.90 1.24
N LYS A 60 -24.02 17.64 0.55
CA LYS A 60 -24.73 17.14 -0.64
C LYS A 60 -23.76 16.91 -1.80
N LYS A 61 -22.83 17.84 -2.01
CA LYS A 61 -21.80 17.76 -3.06
C LYS A 61 -20.80 16.62 -2.83
N MET A 62 -20.39 16.38 -1.58
CA MET A 62 -19.54 15.24 -1.20
C MET A 62 -20.28 13.90 -1.30
N LYS A 63 -21.56 13.85 -0.93
CA LYS A 63 -22.37 12.64 -1.08
C LYS A 63 -22.50 12.26 -2.55
N ASP A 64 -22.82 13.22 -3.42
CA ASP A 64 -22.99 12.96 -4.85
C ASP A 64 -21.66 12.53 -5.50
N SER A 65 -20.52 13.10 -5.09
CA SER A 65 -19.21 12.68 -5.62
C SER A 65 -18.79 11.28 -5.15
N VAL A 66 -19.06 10.93 -3.88
CA VAL A 66 -18.82 9.58 -3.35
C VAL A 66 -19.75 8.56 -3.99
N GLU A 67 -21.01 8.91 -4.22
CA GLU A 67 -21.98 8.04 -4.90
C GLU A 67 -21.57 7.78 -6.35
N SER A 68 -21.10 8.80 -7.08
CA SER A 68 -20.55 8.64 -8.43
C SER A 68 -19.32 7.75 -8.43
N ALA A 69 -18.35 8.00 -7.53
CA ALA A 69 -17.14 7.21 -7.44
C ALA A 69 -17.43 5.74 -7.07
N ALA A 70 -18.41 5.49 -6.22
CA ALA A 70 -18.84 4.13 -5.87
C ALA A 70 -19.44 3.39 -7.09
N ARG A 71 -20.23 4.07 -7.92
CA ARG A 71 -20.77 3.50 -9.18
C ARG A 71 -19.67 3.19 -10.19
N ASP A 72 -18.67 4.06 -10.30
CA ASP A 72 -17.53 3.84 -11.20
C ASP A 72 -16.67 2.64 -10.75
N VAL A 73 -16.46 2.49 -9.44
CA VAL A 73 -15.80 1.31 -8.86
C VAL A 73 -16.62 0.06 -9.11
N GLN A 74 -17.95 0.09 -8.92
CA GLN A 74 -18.80 -1.06 -9.19
C GLN A 74 -18.71 -1.52 -10.65
N THR A 75 -18.75 -0.56 -11.59
CA THR A 75 -18.61 -0.83 -13.03
C THR A 75 -17.23 -1.42 -13.35
N SER A 76 -16.18 -0.88 -12.73
CA SER A 76 -14.79 -1.34 -12.92
C SER A 76 -14.54 -2.73 -12.32
N VAL A 77 -15.22 -3.06 -11.22
CA VAL A 77 -15.14 -4.38 -10.59
C VAL A 77 -15.90 -5.43 -11.41
N GLU A 78 -17.06 -5.09 -11.98
CA GLU A 78 -17.80 -5.99 -12.88
C GLU A 78 -17.00 -6.30 -14.16
N SER A 79 -16.39 -5.28 -14.79
CA SER A 79 -15.55 -5.49 -15.97
C SER A 79 -14.28 -6.29 -15.62
N GLY A 80 -13.58 -5.92 -14.55
CA GLY A 80 -12.37 -6.61 -14.10
C GLY A 80 -12.60 -8.06 -13.67
N ALA A 81 -13.75 -8.36 -13.05
CA ALA A 81 -14.13 -9.74 -12.70
C ALA A 81 -14.34 -10.61 -13.95
N SER A 82 -14.96 -10.05 -15.00
CA SER A 82 -15.18 -10.79 -16.26
C SER A 82 -13.88 -11.11 -17.00
N ASP A 83 -12.91 -10.21 -16.96
CA ASP A 83 -11.60 -10.43 -17.59
C ASP A 83 -10.70 -11.35 -16.75
N PHE A 84 -10.85 -11.31 -15.43
CA PHE A 84 -10.21 -12.27 -14.52
C PHE A 84 -10.72 -13.70 -14.76
N GLU A 85 -12.03 -13.89 -14.91
CA GLU A 85 -12.63 -15.21 -15.18
C GLU A 85 -12.16 -15.79 -16.53
N LYS A 86 -12.05 -14.96 -17.57
CA LYS A 86 -11.45 -15.35 -18.87
C LYS A 86 -10.00 -15.77 -18.71
N SER A 87 -9.20 -14.97 -17.99
CA SER A 87 -7.78 -15.25 -17.75
C SER A 87 -7.58 -16.54 -16.94
N TRP A 88 -8.46 -16.79 -15.96
CA TRP A 88 -8.45 -17.99 -15.14
C TRP A 88 -8.86 -19.24 -15.92
N SER A 89 -9.94 -19.15 -16.70
CA SER A 89 -10.38 -20.26 -17.56
C SER A 89 -9.33 -20.62 -18.62
N GLU A 90 -8.65 -19.64 -19.23
CA GLU A 90 -7.55 -19.87 -20.16
C GLU A 90 -6.33 -20.53 -19.50
N ALA A 91 -5.94 -20.07 -18.30
CA ALA A 91 -4.84 -20.68 -17.55
C ALA A 91 -5.13 -22.13 -17.11
N THR A 92 -6.38 -22.43 -16.77
CA THR A 92 -6.79 -23.80 -16.41
C THR A 92 -6.98 -24.72 -17.62
N ALA A 93 -7.36 -24.18 -18.78
CA ALA A 93 -7.47 -24.93 -20.03
C ALA A 93 -6.09 -25.44 -20.52
N GLY A 94 -5.03 -24.66 -20.32
CA GLY A 94 -3.65 -25.04 -20.66
C GLY A 94 -3.03 -26.13 -19.77
N LEU A 95 -3.68 -26.51 -18.66
CA LEU A 95 -3.19 -27.51 -17.71
C LEU A 95 -3.72 -28.94 -17.97
N ASN A 96 -4.62 -29.13 -18.95
CA ASN A 96 -5.26 -30.43 -19.26
C ASN A 96 -4.60 -31.22 -20.42
N GLU A 97 -3.47 -30.76 -20.95
CA GLU A 97 -2.69 -31.53 -21.93
C GLU A 97 -1.81 -32.59 -21.22
N PRO A 98 -1.86 -33.88 -21.62
CA PRO A 98 -1.06 -34.92 -21.00
C PRO A 98 0.44 -34.68 -21.24
N LEU A 99 1.21 -34.83 -20.16
CA LEU A 99 2.67 -34.74 -20.11
C LEU A 99 3.32 -35.63 -21.19
N ARG A 100 3.87 -35.02 -22.24
CA ARG A 100 4.72 -35.69 -23.24
C ARG A 100 6.16 -35.73 -22.71
N GLU A 101 6.73 -36.93 -22.66
CA GLU A 101 8.11 -37.19 -22.24
C GLU A 101 9.15 -36.41 -23.09
N PRO A 102 10.26 -35.92 -22.50
CA PRO A 102 11.30 -35.22 -23.24
C PRO A 102 12.32 -36.23 -23.81
N GLY A 103 12.24 -36.48 -25.11
CA GLY A 103 13.30 -37.08 -25.92
C GLY A 103 14.10 -36.00 -26.66
N GLU A 104 15.42 -36.18 -26.69
CA GLU A 104 16.50 -35.29 -27.13
C GLU A 104 16.28 -34.64 -28.52
N ALA A 105 16.33 -33.31 -28.57
CA ALA A 105 17.40 -32.51 -29.17
C ALA A 105 17.13 -32.12 -30.65
N ASP A 106 16.82 -30.84 -30.88
CA ASP A 106 17.55 -30.00 -31.85
C ASP A 106 17.09 -28.53 -31.83
N ALA A 107 18.09 -27.66 -31.63
CA ALA A 107 18.29 -26.35 -32.25
C ALA A 107 17.15 -25.31 -32.27
N TYR A 108 16.76 -24.79 -31.10
CA TYR A 108 16.24 -23.43 -31.00
C TYR A 108 17.01 -22.67 -29.91
N GLY A 109 17.53 -21.49 -30.26
CA GLY A 109 18.41 -20.69 -29.42
C GLY A 109 17.89 -20.55 -28.00
N GLN A 110 18.74 -20.93 -27.03
CA GLN A 110 18.45 -20.80 -25.61
C GLN A 110 18.08 -19.33 -25.32
N PRO A 111 16.87 -19.03 -24.82
CA PRO A 111 16.55 -17.67 -24.40
C PRO A 111 17.47 -17.33 -23.23
N VAL A 112 18.33 -16.32 -23.43
CA VAL A 112 19.21 -15.82 -22.38
C VAL A 112 18.33 -15.18 -21.31
N PHE A 113 18.06 -15.90 -20.23
CA PHE A 113 17.35 -15.36 -19.09
C PHE A 113 18.26 -14.38 -18.34
N PRO A 114 17.75 -13.20 -17.93
CA PRO A 114 18.55 -12.28 -17.14
C PRO A 114 18.87 -12.92 -15.78
N VAL A 115 20.17 -13.16 -15.54
CA VAL A 115 20.65 -13.67 -14.25
C VAL A 115 20.45 -12.60 -13.19
N TYR A 116 19.62 -12.90 -12.19
CA TYR A 116 19.40 -12.02 -11.05
C TYR A 116 20.71 -11.81 -10.28
N LYS A 117 21.23 -10.58 -10.29
CA LYS A 117 22.32 -10.16 -9.41
C LYS A 117 21.73 -9.59 -8.13
N HIS A 118 22.01 -10.26 -7.01
CA HIS A 118 21.59 -9.78 -5.70
C HIS A 118 22.13 -8.36 -5.45
N PRO A 119 21.27 -7.37 -5.12
CA PRO A 119 21.78 -6.11 -4.64
C PRO A 119 22.49 -6.40 -3.32
N LYS A 120 23.81 -6.16 -3.26
CA LYS A 120 24.60 -6.21 -2.02
C LYS A 120 24.20 -5.04 -1.11
N LYS A 121 22.93 -5.01 -0.72
CA LYS A 121 22.33 -4.00 0.14
C LYS A 121 22.66 -4.40 1.57
N ASN A 122 23.63 -3.69 2.14
CA ASN A 122 23.94 -3.76 3.55
C ASN A 122 22.76 -3.19 4.35
N PHE A 123 21.72 -3.99 4.58
CA PHE A 123 20.54 -3.61 5.37
C PHE A 123 20.92 -3.16 6.79
N ARG A 124 22.10 -3.58 7.27
CA ARG A 124 22.71 -3.18 8.54
C ARG A 124 23.39 -1.81 8.53
N LEU A 125 23.63 -1.19 7.37
CA LEU A 125 24.17 0.18 7.27
C LEU A 125 23.09 1.27 7.25
N LYS A 126 21.80 0.90 7.26
CA LYS A 126 20.70 1.87 7.37
C LYS A 126 19.90 1.66 8.64
N GLN A 127 20.54 1.89 9.78
CA GLN A 127 19.83 2.27 10.99
C GLN A 127 20.41 3.57 11.53
N LYS A 128 19.52 4.48 11.92
CA LYS A 128 19.74 5.70 12.72
C LYS A 128 20.04 7.02 12.00
N ALA A 129 19.63 7.21 10.75
CA ALA A 129 19.42 8.58 10.27
C ALA A 129 18.07 9.07 10.80
N VAL A 130 18.05 9.77 11.94
CA VAL A 130 16.81 10.41 12.41
C VAL A 130 16.32 11.40 11.33
N PRO A 131 15.01 11.42 11.00
CA PRO A 131 14.47 12.26 9.94
C PRO A 131 14.80 13.75 10.14
N GLN A 132 14.97 14.49 9.03
CA GLN A 132 15.30 15.92 9.08
C GLN A 132 14.23 16.75 9.82
N TRP A 133 12.95 16.38 9.68
CA TRP A 133 11.85 17.02 10.41
C TRP A 133 11.95 16.84 11.93
N PHE A 134 12.48 15.71 12.39
CA PHE A 134 12.66 15.45 13.82
C PHE A 134 13.83 16.27 14.37
N LYS A 135 14.92 16.39 13.61
CA LYS A 135 16.08 17.20 14.00
C LYS A 135 15.73 18.69 14.09
N SER A 136 14.92 19.21 13.16
CA SER A 136 14.48 20.61 13.20
C SER A 136 13.57 20.89 14.40
N ARG A 137 12.66 19.96 14.73
CA ARG A 137 11.75 20.10 15.89
C ARG A 137 12.45 19.93 17.24
N ALA A 138 13.42 19.02 17.33
CA ALA A 138 14.17 18.75 18.55
C ALA A 138 15.32 19.75 18.82
N GLY A 139 15.49 20.76 17.95
CA GLY A 139 16.57 21.76 18.09
C GLY A 139 17.98 21.18 17.90
N ILE A 140 18.10 19.99 17.31
CA ILE A 140 19.40 19.33 17.13
C ILE A 140 20.11 20.00 15.94
N ARG A 141 21.28 20.61 16.21
CA ARG A 141 22.07 21.27 15.16
C ARG A 141 22.55 20.25 14.13
N THR A 142 22.15 20.46 12.88
CA THR A 142 22.41 19.54 11.76
C THR A 142 23.71 19.85 11.00
N ARG A 143 24.32 21.00 11.25
CA ARG A 143 25.55 21.46 10.56
C ARG A 143 26.65 21.75 11.57
N THR A 144 27.82 21.14 11.38
CA THR A 144 29.04 21.49 12.09
C THR A 144 29.56 22.82 11.57
N GLN A 145 29.85 23.78 12.45
CA GLN A 145 30.48 25.04 12.03
C GLN A 145 31.91 24.77 11.55
N SER A 146 32.21 25.12 10.29
CA SER A 146 33.57 25.03 9.75
C SER A 146 34.53 25.90 10.57
N GLY A 147 35.83 25.56 10.58
CA GLY A 147 36.84 26.34 11.31
C GLY A 147 36.81 27.82 10.95
N ALA A 148 36.60 28.14 9.67
CA ALA A 148 36.44 29.52 9.19
C ALA A 148 35.25 30.25 9.82
N ALA A 149 34.11 29.58 9.99
CA ALA A 149 32.91 30.17 10.61
C ALA A 149 33.09 30.44 12.11
N ARG A 150 33.90 29.62 12.81
CA ARG A 150 34.29 29.90 14.21
C ARG A 150 35.16 31.14 14.29
N VAL A 151 36.17 31.25 13.42
CA VAL A 151 37.13 32.36 13.42
C VAL A 151 36.45 33.68 13.01
N ALA A 152 35.45 33.65 12.13
CA ALA A 152 34.71 34.84 11.69
C ALA A 152 34.05 35.63 12.85
N ARG A 153 33.74 34.98 13.98
CA ARG A 153 33.15 35.66 15.15
C ARG A 153 34.16 36.49 15.93
N PHE A 154 35.44 36.15 15.82
CA PHE A 154 36.53 36.80 16.54
C PHE A 154 37.37 37.72 15.66
N ARG A 155 36.98 37.91 14.39
CA ARG A 155 37.66 38.87 13.51
C ARG A 155 37.14 40.28 13.81
N PRO A 156 38.03 41.25 14.09
CA PRO A 156 37.63 42.64 14.21
C PRO A 156 37.00 43.10 12.89
N ARG A 157 35.85 43.77 12.96
CA ARG A 157 35.20 44.34 11.77
C ARG A 157 36.07 45.49 11.26
N PRO A 158 36.39 45.55 9.95
CA PRO A 158 37.10 46.68 9.41
C PRO A 158 36.24 47.94 9.60
N SER A 159 36.78 48.96 10.28
CA SER A 159 36.13 50.26 10.37
C SER A 159 36.13 50.87 8.97
N SER A 160 34.97 50.99 8.34
CA SER A 160 34.84 51.81 7.13
C SER A 160 35.15 53.25 7.52
N LYS A 161 36.36 53.72 7.18
CA LYS A 161 36.65 55.15 7.23
C LYS A 161 35.87 55.81 6.09
N SER A 162 35.09 56.82 6.49
CA SER A 162 34.44 57.80 5.62
C SER A 162 35.46 58.58 4.80
#